data_AF-A0A1H0IET4-F1
#
_entry.id   AF-A0A1H0IET4-F1
#
_cell.length_a   1.000
_cell.length_b   1.000
_cell.length_c   1.000
_cell.angle_alpha   90.00
_cell.angle_beta   90.00
_cell.angle_gamma   90.00
#
_symmetry.space_group_name_H-M   'P 1'
#
loop_
_entity.id
_entity.type
_entity.pdbx_description
1 polymer ?
#
loop_
_entity_poly.entity_id
_entity_poly.type
_entity_poly.pdbx_seq_one_letter_code
_entity_poly.pdbx_strand_id
1 'polypeptide(L)'
;MKQWIGAAALVLLAAGPAQAEVYKCEVGGKTVFQGMPCEGEGGAFKPSGTVSTMNSTEVEAPAATSNWLEERAERQRQEAKQLRAHQNEQDRIQQAFENGNVTKGMTQSQVQELWGPPWESLVEIDESGRRCVTWYWGGPIRAERPEATFCGGIVTKMRAYGG
;
A
#
# COMPACT_ATOMS: atom_id res chain seq x y z
N MET A 1 48.85 -27.09 27.27
CA MET A 1 47.95 -26.63 28.34
C MET A 1 46.51 -26.99 27.99
N LYS A 2 46.00 -27.99 28.72
CA LYS A 2 44.59 -28.36 29.03
C LYS A 2 43.52 -28.25 27.92
N GLN A 3 43.34 -29.37 27.21
CA GLN A 3 42.11 -29.73 26.50
C GLN A 3 40.99 -30.00 27.53
N TRP A 4 39.81 -29.39 27.34
CA TRP A 4 38.61 -29.72 28.11
C TRP A 4 37.72 -30.62 27.25
N ILE A 5 37.70 -31.90 27.60
CA ILE A 5 36.71 -32.88 27.17
C ILE A 5 35.46 -32.59 28.00
N GLY A 6 34.41 -32.06 27.37
CA GLY A 6 33.12 -31.80 28.00
C GLY A 6 32.06 -32.69 27.36
N ALA A 7 31.63 -33.70 28.11
CA ALA A 7 30.72 -34.77 27.73
C ALA A 7 29.47 -34.31 26.93
N ALA A 8 29.23 -35.01 25.82
CA ALA A 8 27.95 -35.02 25.13
C ALA A 8 26.89 -35.69 26.03
N ALA A 9 25.95 -34.90 26.56
CA ALA A 9 24.72 -35.41 27.15
C ALA A 9 23.63 -35.43 26.08
N LEU A 10 23.44 -36.59 25.45
CA LEU A 10 22.35 -36.85 24.52
C LEU A 10 21.06 -37.02 25.35
N VAL A 11 20.28 -35.93 25.50
CA VAL A 11 18.95 -35.98 26.12
C VAL A 11 17.99 -36.57 25.07
N LEU A 12 17.70 -37.86 25.18
CA LEU A 12 16.57 -38.49 24.51
C LEU A 12 15.27 -37.93 25.11
N LEU A 13 14.70 -36.89 24.47
CA LEU A 13 13.30 -36.53 24.70
C LEU A 13 12.42 -37.62 24.07
N ALA A 14 11.96 -38.55 24.91
CA ALA A 14 10.80 -39.37 24.60
C ALA A 14 9.57 -38.48 24.60
N ALA A 15 9.22 -37.91 23.45
CA ALA A 15 7.90 -37.34 23.20
C ALA A 15 6.90 -38.50 23.12
N GLY A 16 6.38 -38.93 24.27
CA GLY A 16 5.22 -39.81 24.31
C GLY A 16 4.03 -39.10 23.63
N PRO A 17 3.14 -39.84 22.94
CA PRO A 17 1.92 -39.25 22.42
C PRO A 17 1.12 -38.70 23.61
N ALA A 18 1.01 -37.38 23.71
CA ALA A 18 0.05 -36.74 24.59
C ALA A 18 -1.34 -37.10 24.05
N GLN A 19 -1.94 -38.15 24.59
CA GLN A 19 -3.32 -38.50 24.32
C GLN A 19 -4.16 -37.39 24.95
N ALA A 20 -4.62 -36.47 24.11
CA ALA A 20 -5.49 -35.37 24.52
C ALA A 20 -6.87 -35.94 24.86
N GLU A 21 -7.01 -36.46 26.08
CA GLU A 21 -8.30 -36.84 26.63
C GLU A 21 -8.99 -35.59 27.18
N VAL A 22 -10.19 -35.30 26.70
CA VAL A 22 -11.04 -34.24 27.24
C VAL A 22 -11.95 -34.86 28.29
N TYR A 23 -12.04 -34.23 29.45
CA TYR A 23 -12.87 -34.67 30.57
C TYR A 23 -14.09 -33.75 30.70
N LYS A 24 -15.27 -34.35 30.94
CA LYS A 24 -16.50 -33.62 31.25
C LYS A 24 -16.70 -33.65 32.76
N CYS A 25 -16.61 -32.48 33.40
CA CYS A 25 -16.73 -32.31 34.84
C CYS A 25 -17.98 -31.53 35.21
N GLU A 26 -18.59 -31.85 36.35
CA GLU A 26 -19.68 -31.07 36.93
C GLU A 26 -19.18 -30.30 38.15
N VAL A 27 -19.08 -28.98 38.02
CA VAL A 27 -18.60 -28.10 39.10
C VAL A 27 -19.72 -27.14 39.46
N GLY A 28 -20.30 -27.31 40.66
CA GLY A 28 -21.39 -26.46 41.15
C GLY A 28 -22.65 -26.48 40.28
N GLY A 29 -23.01 -27.65 39.72
CA GLY A 29 -24.19 -27.83 38.86
C GLY A 29 -23.99 -27.32 37.42
N LYS A 30 -22.77 -26.95 37.02
CA LYS A 30 -22.43 -26.55 35.64
C LYS A 30 -21.45 -27.54 35.02
N THR A 31 -21.72 -27.91 33.77
CA THR A 31 -20.81 -28.73 32.96
C THR A 31 -19.64 -27.90 32.45
N VAL A 32 -18.41 -28.37 32.70
CA VAL A 32 -17.16 -27.77 32.20
C VAL A 32 -16.32 -28.86 31.54
N PHE A 33 -15.62 -28.53 30.45
CA PHE A 33 -14.70 -29.44 29.76
C PHE A 33 -13.26 -29.02 30.04
N GLN A 34 -12.42 -29.97 30.48
CA GLN A 34 -11.03 -29.71 30.86
C GLN A 34 -10.10 -30.79 30.28
N GLY A 35 -8.82 -30.45 30.08
CA GLY A 35 -7.80 -31.39 29.60
C GLY A 35 -7.14 -32.22 30.70
N MET A 36 -7.66 -32.14 31.93
CA MET A 36 -7.14 -32.83 33.13
C MET A 36 -8.31 -33.58 33.79
N PRO A 37 -8.06 -34.69 34.51
CA PRO A 37 -9.10 -35.43 35.22
C PRO A 37 -9.87 -34.54 36.20
N CYS A 38 -11.18 -34.77 36.30
CA CYS A 38 -12.03 -34.03 37.25
C CYS A 38 -11.62 -34.35 38.69
N GLU A 39 -11.47 -33.32 39.52
CA GLU A 39 -11.19 -33.46 40.96
C GLU A 39 -12.43 -33.95 41.76
N GLY A 40 -13.60 -34.01 41.11
CA GLY A 40 -14.88 -34.46 41.65
C GLY A 40 -15.71 -35.26 40.63
N GLU A 41 -17.03 -35.13 40.67
CA GLU A 41 -17.93 -35.85 39.74
C GLU A 41 -17.69 -35.47 38.28
N GLY A 42 -17.35 -36.47 37.47
CA GLY A 42 -17.06 -36.34 36.06
C GLY A 42 -16.26 -37.52 35.53
N GLY A 43 -16.05 -37.55 34.22
CA GLY A 43 -15.35 -38.66 33.57
C GLY A 43 -14.82 -38.28 32.19
N ALA A 44 -14.00 -39.17 31.63
CA ALA A 44 -13.48 -39.02 30.28
C ALA A 44 -14.64 -38.84 29.29
N PHE A 45 -14.63 -37.74 28.54
CA PHE A 45 -15.64 -37.45 27.54
C PHE A 45 -15.41 -38.38 26.34
N LYS A 46 -16.31 -39.35 26.19
CA LYS A 46 -16.39 -40.18 24.98
C LYS A 46 -17.45 -39.59 24.08
N PRO A 47 -17.10 -38.92 22.97
CA PRO A 47 -18.09 -38.43 22.03
C PRO A 47 -18.91 -39.62 21.53
N SER A 48 -20.22 -39.61 21.80
CA SER A 48 -21.15 -40.72 21.50
C SER A 48 -21.58 -40.77 20.03
N GLY A 49 -20.76 -40.26 19.11
CA GLY A 49 -21.10 -40.22 17.69
C GLY A 49 -19.86 -40.18 16.83
N THR A 50 -19.95 -40.83 15.67
CA THR A 50 -19.10 -40.52 14.52
C THR A 50 -19.12 -39.00 14.33
N VAL A 51 -17.96 -38.36 14.55
CA VAL A 51 -17.75 -37.00 14.09
C VAL A 51 -17.87 -37.07 12.58
N SER A 52 -19.05 -36.76 12.05
CA SER A 52 -19.21 -36.52 10.63
C SER A 52 -18.37 -35.29 10.34
N THR A 53 -17.17 -35.51 9.79
CA THR A 53 -16.48 -34.50 9.00
C THR A 53 -17.52 -34.05 7.99
N MET A 54 -18.13 -32.88 8.22
CA MET A 54 -18.99 -32.29 7.22
C MET A 54 -18.09 -32.12 6.01
N ASN A 55 -18.33 -32.93 4.99
CA ASN A 55 -17.75 -32.74 3.68
C ASN A 55 -17.94 -31.26 3.37
N SER A 56 -16.88 -30.57 2.94
CA SER A 56 -17.02 -29.24 2.34
C SER A 56 -17.85 -29.42 1.09
N THR A 57 -19.17 -29.50 1.25
CA THR A 57 -20.11 -29.17 0.20
C THR A 57 -19.72 -27.76 -0.15
N GLU A 58 -19.20 -27.61 -1.35
CA GLU A 58 -18.94 -26.36 -2.02
C GLU A 58 -20.14 -25.45 -1.77
N VAL A 59 -20.01 -24.56 -0.77
CA VAL A 59 -21.03 -23.57 -0.49
C VAL A 59 -20.93 -22.62 -1.67
N GLU A 60 -21.79 -22.80 -2.66
CA GLU A 60 -22.00 -21.81 -3.72
C GLU A 60 -22.14 -20.46 -3.01
N ALA A 61 -21.13 -19.61 -3.21
CA ALA A 61 -21.07 -18.32 -2.55
C ALA A 61 -22.38 -17.58 -2.91
N PRO A 62 -23.14 -17.08 -1.94
CA PRO A 62 -24.39 -16.38 -2.25
C PRO A 62 -24.10 -15.24 -3.22
N ALA A 63 -25.01 -14.93 -4.15
CA ALA A 63 -24.80 -13.87 -5.16
C ALA A 63 -24.40 -12.49 -4.57
N ALA A 64 -24.68 -12.25 -3.29
CA ALA A 64 -24.18 -11.09 -2.56
C ALA A 64 -22.64 -11.07 -2.42
N THR A 65 -21.99 -12.23 -2.34
CA THR A 65 -20.53 -12.37 -2.29
C THR A 65 -19.89 -12.17 -3.66
N SER A 66 -20.51 -12.60 -4.76
CA SER A 66 -19.99 -12.35 -6.12
C SER A 66 -20.00 -10.86 -6.46
N ASN A 67 -21.10 -10.16 -6.17
CA ASN A 67 -21.20 -8.72 -6.42
C ASN A 67 -20.16 -7.92 -5.61
N TRP A 68 -19.91 -8.31 -4.34
CA TRP A 68 -18.89 -7.67 -3.51
C TRP A 68 -17.46 -7.91 -4.01
N LEU A 69 -17.17 -9.13 -4.49
CA LEU A 69 -15.86 -9.47 -5.07
C LEU A 69 -15.61 -8.66 -6.36
N GLU A 70 -16.62 -8.51 -7.20
CA GLU A 70 -16.54 -7.72 -8.42
C GLU A 70 -16.33 -6.23 -8.13
N GLU A 71 -17.09 -5.65 -7.20
CA GLU A 71 -16.92 -4.25 -6.79
C GLU A 71 -15.53 -3.99 -6.19
N ARG A 72 -15.01 -4.93 -5.41
CA ARG A 72 -13.64 -4.86 -4.87
C ARG A 72 -12.60 -4.93 -6.00
N ALA A 73 -12.78 -5.83 -6.96
CA ALA A 73 -11.87 -5.96 -8.09
C ALA A 73 -11.87 -4.69 -8.97
N GLU A 74 -13.02 -4.06 -9.18
CA GLU A 74 -13.11 -2.82 -9.95
C GLU A 74 -12.45 -1.65 -9.21
N ARG A 75 -12.68 -1.48 -7.90
CA ARG A 75 -11.96 -0.48 -7.11
C ARG A 75 -10.44 -0.67 -7.18
N GLN A 76 -9.96 -1.90 -7.05
CA GLN A 76 -8.54 -2.20 -7.18
C GLN A 76 -8.00 -1.86 -8.59
N ARG A 77 -8.76 -2.11 -9.65
CA ARG A 77 -8.38 -1.71 -11.02
C ARG A 77 -8.32 -0.21 -11.17
N GLN A 78 -9.25 0.54 -10.58
CA GLN A 78 -9.28 2.00 -10.64
C GLN A 78 -8.11 2.61 -9.88
N GLU A 79 -7.85 2.14 -8.66
CA GLU A 79 -6.69 2.55 -7.86
C GLU A 79 -5.38 2.25 -8.61
N ALA A 80 -5.23 1.06 -9.19
CA ALA A 80 -4.06 0.71 -9.98
C ALA A 80 -3.88 1.60 -11.22
N LYS A 81 -4.98 1.97 -11.90
CA LYS A 81 -4.94 2.92 -13.03
C LYS A 81 -4.49 4.31 -12.59
N GLN A 82 -5.03 4.82 -11.48
CA GLN A 82 -4.66 6.13 -10.93
C GLN A 82 -3.19 6.16 -10.50
N LEU A 83 -2.73 5.11 -9.81
CA LEU A 83 -1.33 4.99 -9.41
C LEU A 83 -0.39 4.97 -10.62
N ARG A 84 -0.71 4.18 -11.66
CA ARG A 84 0.07 4.15 -12.90
C ARG A 84 0.09 5.49 -13.60
N ALA A 85 -1.05 6.19 -13.68
CA ALA A 85 -1.12 7.51 -14.28
C ALA A 85 -0.24 8.52 -13.52
N HIS A 86 -0.24 8.46 -12.18
CA HIS A 86 0.62 9.30 -11.35
C HIS A 86 2.10 8.99 -11.57
N GLN A 87 2.48 7.70 -11.58
CA GLN A 87 3.85 7.28 -11.85
C GLN A 87 4.34 7.75 -13.23
N ASN A 88 3.54 7.52 -14.27
CA ASN A 88 3.87 7.96 -15.63
C ASN A 88 4.06 9.47 -15.73
N GLU A 89 3.27 10.26 -14.98
CA GLU A 89 3.42 11.72 -14.95
C GLU A 89 4.71 12.16 -14.25
N GLN A 90 5.06 11.52 -13.13
CA GLN A 90 6.33 11.76 -12.43
C GLN A 90 7.51 11.41 -13.34
N ASP A 91 7.48 10.26 -14.01
CA ASP A 91 8.52 9.82 -14.92
C ASP A 91 8.66 10.78 -16.11
N ARG A 92 7.55 11.29 -16.65
CA ARG A 92 7.55 12.29 -17.73
C ARG A 92 8.20 13.60 -17.30
N ILE A 93 7.89 14.07 -16.09
CA ILE A 93 8.48 15.31 -15.53
C ILE A 93 9.98 15.10 -15.29
N GLN A 94 10.36 13.97 -14.70
CA GLN A 94 11.75 13.62 -14.42
C GLN A 94 12.58 13.51 -15.69
N GLN A 95 12.10 12.79 -16.71
CA GLN A 95 12.78 12.67 -18.00
C GLN A 95 12.94 14.02 -18.68
N ALA A 96 11.92 14.89 -18.63
CA ALA A 96 12.04 16.23 -19.20
C ALA A 96 13.12 17.06 -18.46
N PHE A 97 13.17 16.96 -17.14
CA PHE A 97 14.18 17.63 -16.32
C PHE A 97 15.60 17.16 -16.65
N GLU A 98 15.81 15.84 -16.71
CA GLU A 98 17.10 15.23 -17.08
C GLU A 98 17.56 15.63 -18.49
N ASN A 99 16.60 15.79 -19.41
CA ASN A 99 16.87 16.23 -20.79
C ASN A 99 17.02 17.76 -20.93
N GLY A 100 16.97 18.52 -19.83
CA GLY A 100 17.09 19.99 -19.87
C GLY A 100 15.87 20.72 -20.42
N ASN A 101 14.72 20.06 -20.52
CA ASN A 101 13.51 20.58 -21.13
C ASN A 101 12.44 20.91 -20.08
N VAL A 102 11.79 22.07 -20.23
CA VAL A 102 10.69 22.45 -19.34
C VAL A 102 9.40 21.73 -19.72
N THR A 103 8.86 21.07 -18.71
CA THR A 103 7.62 20.30 -18.58
C THR A 103 6.34 21.02 -18.14
N LYS A 104 5.13 20.67 -18.60
CA LYS A 104 3.93 20.86 -17.75
C LYS A 104 4.10 20.06 -16.46
N GLY A 105 3.58 20.56 -15.34
CA GLY A 105 3.69 19.89 -14.04
C GLY A 105 5.01 20.12 -13.30
N MET A 106 6.04 20.67 -13.94
CA MET A 106 7.27 21.07 -13.25
C MET A 106 7.00 22.20 -12.25
N THR A 107 7.76 22.22 -11.15
CA THR A 107 7.71 23.31 -10.17
C THR A 107 8.49 24.53 -10.64
N GLN A 108 8.23 25.68 -10.01
CA GLN A 108 9.01 26.90 -10.23
C GLN A 108 10.52 26.71 -10.01
N SER A 109 10.91 25.96 -8.98
CA SER A 109 12.33 25.71 -8.68
C SER A 109 12.99 24.86 -9.77
N GLN A 110 12.32 23.82 -10.26
CA GLN A 110 12.83 22.99 -11.37
C GLN A 110 13.04 23.83 -12.62
N VAL A 111 12.10 24.72 -12.96
CA VAL A 111 12.24 25.60 -14.13
C VAL A 111 13.39 26.60 -13.93
N GLN A 112 13.52 27.18 -12.75
CA GLN A 112 14.61 28.10 -12.44
C GLN A 112 15.99 27.41 -12.48
N GLU A 113 16.07 26.14 -12.11
CA GLU A 113 17.28 25.34 -12.22
C GLU A 113 17.67 25.08 -13.68
N LEU A 114 16.69 24.83 -14.55
CA LEU A 114 16.92 24.57 -15.98
C LEU A 114 17.22 25.83 -16.79
N TRP A 115 16.44 26.90 -16.61
CA TRP A 115 16.46 28.10 -17.45
C TRP A 115 17.10 29.31 -16.77
N GLY A 116 17.45 29.20 -15.49
CA GLY A 116 17.94 30.31 -14.69
C GLY A 116 16.83 31.28 -14.25
N PRO A 117 17.20 32.39 -13.59
CA PRO A 117 16.24 33.38 -13.11
C PRO A 117 15.51 34.04 -14.30
N PRO A 118 14.20 34.33 -14.17
CA PRO A 118 13.48 35.03 -15.21
C PRO A 118 13.93 36.49 -15.29
N TRP A 119 13.83 37.07 -16.49
CA TRP A 119 14.05 38.50 -16.67
C TRP A 119 12.87 39.32 -16.13
N GLU A 120 11.66 38.81 -16.33
CA GLU A 120 10.42 39.47 -15.97
C GLU A 120 9.41 38.43 -15.47
N SER A 121 8.59 38.83 -14.51
CA SER A 121 7.46 38.03 -14.04
C SER A 121 6.19 38.86 -14.02
N LEU A 122 5.12 38.34 -14.61
CA LEU A 122 3.79 38.93 -14.60
C LEU A 122 2.87 38.07 -13.74
N VAL A 123 2.10 38.68 -12.84
CA VAL A 123 1.11 37.99 -12.02
C VAL A 123 -0.27 38.26 -12.59
N GLU A 124 -1.04 37.21 -12.84
CA GLU A 124 -2.40 37.26 -13.37
C GLU A 124 -3.33 36.46 -12.46
N ILE A 125 -4.61 36.81 -12.45
CA ILE A 125 -5.66 36.04 -11.79
C ILE A 125 -6.47 35.40 -12.90
N ASP A 126 -6.59 34.07 -12.91
CA ASP A 126 -7.37 33.36 -13.91
C ASP A 126 -8.89 33.51 -13.70
N GLU A 127 -9.68 33.01 -14.64
CA GLU A 127 -11.16 33.07 -14.58
C GLU A 127 -11.75 32.40 -13.32
N SER A 128 -11.00 31.47 -12.71
CA SER A 128 -11.39 30.78 -11.48
C SER A 128 -10.94 31.50 -10.20
N GLY A 129 -10.34 32.69 -10.31
CA GLY A 129 -9.80 33.44 -9.19
C GLY A 129 -8.46 32.93 -8.67
N ARG A 130 -7.80 32.01 -9.38
CA ARG A 130 -6.48 31.49 -8.98
C ARG A 130 -5.39 32.42 -9.46
N ARG A 131 -4.44 32.70 -8.58
CA ARG A 131 -3.24 33.47 -8.91
C ARG A 131 -2.28 32.60 -9.73
N CYS A 132 -1.98 33.07 -10.92
CA CYS A 132 -0.95 32.52 -11.80
C CYS A 132 0.19 33.53 -11.96
N VAL A 133 1.40 33.05 -12.24
CA VAL A 133 2.55 33.89 -12.56
C VAL A 133 3.18 33.41 -13.85
N THR A 134 3.40 34.31 -14.79
CA THR A 134 4.11 34.03 -16.04
C THR A 134 5.51 34.61 -15.96
N TRP A 135 6.51 33.76 -16.16
CA TRP A 135 7.92 34.14 -16.25
C TRP A 135 8.35 34.25 -17.71
N TYR A 136 9.21 35.21 -18.00
CA TYR A 136 9.74 35.46 -19.34
C TYR A 136 11.27 35.49 -19.34
N TRP A 137 11.87 34.89 -20.37
CA TRP A 137 13.33 34.88 -20.59
C TRP A 137 13.69 35.54 -21.92
N GLY A 138 14.84 36.24 -21.98
CA GLY A 138 15.39 36.76 -23.26
C GLY A 138 15.12 38.24 -23.59
N GLY A 139 14.66 39.05 -22.62
CA GLY A 139 14.48 40.50 -22.77
C GLY A 139 13.36 40.93 -23.75
N PRO A 140 13.03 42.22 -23.81
CA PRO A 140 11.85 42.71 -24.56
C PRO A 140 12.04 42.78 -26.09
N ILE A 141 13.25 42.57 -26.61
CA ILE A 141 13.58 42.80 -28.03
C ILE A 141 13.29 41.57 -28.90
N ARG A 142 13.09 40.39 -28.29
CA ARG A 142 12.80 39.16 -29.04
C ARG A 142 11.29 39.03 -29.24
N ALA A 143 10.87 38.89 -30.50
CA ALA A 143 9.46 38.64 -30.86
C ALA A 143 8.93 37.33 -30.25
N GLU A 144 9.81 36.33 -30.14
CA GLU A 144 9.53 35.06 -29.49
C GLU A 144 10.43 34.89 -28.28
N ARG A 145 9.88 35.20 -27.12
CA ARG A 145 10.54 34.98 -25.83
C ARG A 145 10.01 33.70 -25.20
N PRO A 146 10.89 32.81 -24.69
CA PRO A 146 10.45 31.70 -23.87
C PRO A 146 9.68 32.21 -22.67
N GLU A 147 8.60 31.51 -22.35
CA GLU A 147 7.73 31.85 -21.24
C GLU A 147 7.24 30.58 -20.55
N ALA A 148 6.99 30.68 -19.25
CA ALA A 148 6.38 29.62 -18.47
C ALA A 148 5.35 30.23 -17.51
N THR A 149 4.11 29.79 -17.60
CA THR A 149 3.03 30.17 -16.69
C THR A 149 2.88 29.12 -15.61
N PHE A 150 2.90 29.57 -14.37
CA PHE A 150 2.75 28.77 -13.18
C PHE A 150 1.44 29.11 -12.48
N CYS A 151 0.58 28.12 -12.27
CA CYS A 151 -0.61 28.25 -11.43
C CYS A 151 -0.50 27.23 -10.30
N GLY A 152 -0.67 27.67 -9.05
CA GLY A 152 -0.44 26.77 -7.90
C GLY A 152 1.01 26.29 -7.76
N GLY A 153 1.98 27.04 -8.31
CA GLY A 153 3.41 26.74 -8.22
C GLY A 153 3.95 25.74 -9.25
N ILE A 154 3.09 25.23 -10.15
CA ILE A 154 3.47 24.30 -11.22
C ILE A 154 3.21 24.88 -12.61
N VAL A 155 4.00 24.47 -13.60
CA VAL A 155 3.86 24.88 -15.01
C VAL A 155 2.54 24.36 -15.57
N THR A 156 1.69 25.26 -16.04
CA THR A 156 0.44 24.95 -16.75
C THR A 156 0.53 25.21 -18.25
N LYS A 157 1.36 26.18 -18.65
CA LYS A 157 1.61 26.58 -20.03
C LYS A 157 3.06 26.99 -20.18
N MET A 158 3.68 26.69 -21.32
CA MET A 158 5.01 27.18 -21.64
C MET A 158 5.23 27.32 -23.15
N ARG A 159 6.20 28.15 -23.51
CA ARG A 159 6.80 28.27 -24.84
C ARG A 159 8.32 28.18 -24.66
N ALA A 160 8.97 27.23 -25.33
CA ALA A 160 10.42 27.04 -25.25
C ALA A 160 11.15 27.80 -26.38
N TYR A 161 12.48 27.79 -26.33
CA TYR A 161 13.31 28.31 -27.42
C TYR A 161 13.10 27.48 -28.70
N GLY A 162 12.59 28.09 -29.77
CA GLY A 162 12.59 27.51 -31.13
C GLY A 162 11.57 26.39 -31.39
N GLY A 163 10.36 26.51 -30.85
CA GLY A 163 9.23 25.61 -31.14
C GLY A 163 8.17 26.26 -32.02
#